data_AF-A0A957EY15-F1
#
_entry.id   AF-A0A957EY15-F1
#
_cell.length_a   1.000
_cell.length_b   1.000
_cell.length_c   1.000
_cell.angle_alpha   90.00
_cell.angle_beta   90.00
_cell.angle_gamma   90.00
#
_symmetry.space_group_name_H-M   'P 1'
#
loop_
_entity.id
_entity.type
_entity.pdbx_description
1 polymer ?
#
loop_
_entity_poly.entity_id
_entity_poly.type
_entity_poly.pdbx_seq_one_letter_code
_entity_poly.pdbx_strand_id
1 'polypeptide(L)'
;GPAVHYRRPPLSDAVAQILAAAQQHGVVPGAHTSSSDDARMLVEMGFKFVTVGTDRAFVSAMGAKMVTAVKQGTATAQADSTSPY
;
A
#
# COMPACT_ATOMS: atom_id res chain seq x y z
N GLY A 1 4.54 -7.00 -13.23
CA GLY A 1 4.16 -6.77 -11.83
C GLY A 1 3.05 -7.72 -11.45
N PRO A 2 2.83 -8.02 -10.15
CA PRO A 2 1.66 -8.76 -9.74
C PRO A 2 0.39 -8.05 -10.25
N ALA A 3 -0.58 -8.81 -10.70
CA ALA A 3 -1.77 -8.24 -11.31
C ALA A 3 -2.59 -7.44 -10.27
N VAL A 4 -2.70 -6.13 -10.49
CA VAL A 4 -3.52 -5.18 -9.71
C VAL A 4 -4.90 -5.79 -9.43
N HIS A 5 -5.25 -5.95 -8.16
CA HIS A 5 -6.49 -6.61 -7.75
C HIS A 5 -7.70 -5.74 -8.12
N TYR A 6 -7.61 -4.44 -7.88
CA TYR A 6 -8.70 -3.49 -8.11
C TYR A 6 -9.07 -3.30 -9.58
N ARG A 7 -8.24 -3.74 -10.52
CA ARG A 7 -8.50 -3.63 -11.96
C ARG A 7 -9.38 -4.75 -12.52
N ARG A 8 -9.62 -5.81 -11.74
CA ARG A 8 -10.35 -7.00 -12.22
C ARG A 8 -11.85 -6.85 -11.93
N PRO A 9 -12.72 -7.00 -12.93
CA PRO A 9 -14.14 -7.20 -12.67
C PRO A 9 -14.38 -8.48 -11.85
N PRO A 10 -15.38 -8.51 -10.95
CA PRO A 10 -16.35 -7.45 -10.66
C PRO A 10 -15.89 -6.43 -9.60
N LEU A 11 -14.65 -6.55 -9.10
CA LEU A 11 -14.16 -5.73 -7.99
C LEU A 11 -14.03 -4.24 -8.37
N SER A 12 -13.56 -3.95 -9.59
CA SER A 12 -13.49 -2.58 -10.10
C SER A 12 -14.82 -1.85 -10.03
N ASP A 13 -15.91 -2.56 -10.36
CA ASP A 13 -17.24 -1.99 -10.49
C ASP A 13 -17.85 -1.73 -9.12
N ALA A 14 -17.68 -2.67 -8.19
CA ALA A 14 -18.08 -2.51 -6.80
C ALA A 14 -17.36 -1.32 -6.13
N VAL A 15 -16.06 -1.17 -6.40
CA VAL A 15 -15.24 -0.09 -5.84
C VAL A 15 -15.63 1.27 -6.43
N ALA A 16 -15.95 1.32 -7.73
CA ALA A 16 -16.50 2.51 -8.36
C ALA A 16 -17.87 2.89 -7.78
N GLN A 17 -18.73 1.90 -7.50
CA GLN A 17 -20.04 2.12 -6.88
C GLN A 17 -19.91 2.70 -5.45
N ILE A 18 -18.99 2.16 -4.65
CA ILE A 18 -18.71 2.68 -3.29
C ILE A 18 -18.19 4.12 -3.37
N LEU A 19 -17.26 4.39 -4.29
CA LEU A 19 -16.72 5.73 -4.48
C LEU A 19 -17.81 6.74 -4.84
N ALA A 20 -18.68 6.40 -5.79
CA ALA A 20 -19.79 7.25 -6.20
C ALA A 20 -20.75 7.53 -5.03
N ALA A 21 -21.10 6.51 -4.25
CA ALA A 21 -21.96 6.67 -3.07
C ALA A 21 -21.31 7.58 -2.01
N ALA A 22 -20.02 7.37 -1.69
CA ALA A 22 -19.29 8.21 -0.74
C ALA A 22 -19.28 9.69 -1.18
N GLN A 23 -19.02 9.93 -2.47
CA GLN A 23 -19.05 11.29 -3.05
C GLN A 23 -20.44 11.93 -2.99
N GLN A 24 -21.50 11.18 -3.32
CA GLN A 24 -22.88 11.67 -3.27
C GLN A 24 -23.29 12.09 -1.85
N HIS A 25 -22.79 11.40 -0.83
CA HIS A 25 -23.09 11.68 0.57
C HIS A 25 -22.08 12.62 1.25
N GLY A 26 -21.10 13.17 0.53
CA GLY A 26 -20.07 14.04 1.10
C GLY A 26 -19.13 13.33 2.10
N VAL A 27 -19.03 12.00 2.02
CA VAL A 27 -18.14 11.18 2.86
C VAL A 27 -16.80 11.02 2.16
N VAL A 28 -15.71 11.20 2.90
CA VAL A 28 -14.34 11.02 2.36
C VAL A 28 -14.09 9.53 2.10
N PRO A 29 -13.89 9.10 0.83
CA PRO A 29 -13.67 7.70 0.51
C PRO A 29 -12.27 7.25 0.95
N GLY A 30 -12.23 6.15 1.70
CA GLY A 30 -11.00 5.52 2.18
C GLY A 30 -10.88 4.06 1.79
N ALA A 31 -9.64 3.56 1.72
CA ALA A 31 -9.34 2.17 1.36
C ALA A 31 -8.08 1.65 2.05
N HIS A 32 -8.04 0.34 2.27
CA HIS A 32 -6.87 -0.38 2.75
C HIS A 32 -6.34 -1.34 1.71
N THR A 33 -5.03 -1.28 1.48
CA THR A 33 -4.31 -2.23 0.64
C THR A 33 -2.89 -2.40 1.15
N SER A 34 -2.30 -3.57 0.91
CA SER A 34 -0.90 -3.87 1.16
C SER A 34 -0.06 -3.90 -0.13
N SER A 35 -0.64 -3.46 -1.25
CA SER A 35 -0.03 -3.42 -2.57
C SER A 35 0.12 -1.96 -3.03
N SER A 36 1.35 -1.57 -3.39
CA SER A 36 1.65 -0.23 -3.87
C SER A 36 0.92 0.09 -5.18
N ASP A 37 0.77 -0.90 -6.07
CA ASP A 37 0.10 -0.72 -7.35
C ASP A 37 -1.41 -0.52 -7.17
N ASP A 38 -2.01 -1.27 -6.24
CA ASP A 38 -3.42 -1.11 -5.86
C ASP A 38 -3.65 0.24 -5.17
N ALA A 39 -2.73 0.66 -4.29
CA ALA A 39 -2.83 1.96 -3.63
C ALA A 39 -2.78 3.10 -4.65
N ARG A 40 -1.87 3.00 -5.62
CA ARG A 40 -1.77 3.97 -6.71
C ARG A 40 -3.07 4.05 -7.51
N MET A 41 -3.63 2.90 -7.89
CA MET A 41 -4.91 2.86 -8.60
C MET A 41 -6.04 3.50 -7.80
N LEU A 42 -6.17 3.21 -6.51
CA LEU A 42 -7.21 3.81 -5.66
C LEU A 42 -7.08 5.33 -5.58
N VAL A 43 -5.85 5.84 -5.44
CA VAL A 43 -5.58 7.29 -5.48
C VAL A 43 -5.96 7.89 -6.83
N GLU A 44 -5.63 7.23 -7.95
CA GLU A 44 -6.02 7.66 -9.29
C GLU A 44 -7.54 7.68 -9.48
N MET A 45 -8.26 6.70 -8.91
CA MET A 45 -9.73 6.67 -8.94
C MET A 45 -10.38 7.80 -8.15
N GLY A 46 -9.67 8.38 -7.16
CA GLY A 46 -10.16 9.52 -6.38
C GLY A 46 -10.37 9.24 -4.90
N PHE A 47 -9.94 8.07 -4.39
CA PHE A 47 -9.88 7.84 -2.95
C PHE A 47 -8.91 8.83 -2.30
N LYS A 48 -9.30 9.37 -1.14
CA LYS A 48 -8.54 10.44 -0.45
C LYS A 48 -7.81 9.95 0.79
N PHE A 49 -8.17 8.79 1.31
CA PHE A 49 -7.49 8.14 2.43
C PHE A 49 -7.12 6.70 2.05
N VAL A 50 -5.89 6.47 1.63
CA VAL A 50 -5.43 5.13 1.18
C VAL A 50 -4.28 4.67 2.07
N THR A 51 -4.49 3.59 2.82
CA THR A 51 -3.41 2.95 3.57
C THR A 51 -2.66 1.99 2.65
N VAL A 52 -1.33 1.92 2.81
CA VAL A 52 -0.41 1.19 1.92
C VAL A 52 0.20 -0.07 2.57
N GLY A 53 -0.29 -0.44 3.75
CA GLY A 53 0.17 -1.61 4.49
C GLY A 53 -0.22 -1.53 5.96
N THR A 54 0.42 -2.38 6.77
CA THR A 54 0.30 -2.38 8.24
C THR A 54 1.68 -2.27 8.87
N ASP A 55 1.73 -1.72 10.07
CA ASP A 55 2.92 -1.70 10.92
C ASP A 55 3.58 -3.08 11.04
N ARG A 56 2.78 -4.11 11.31
CA ARG A 56 3.22 -5.51 11.40
C ARG A 56 3.88 -5.97 10.11
N ALA A 57 3.30 -5.64 8.96
CA ALA A 57 3.86 -6.02 7.66
C ALA A 57 5.22 -5.34 7.41
N PHE A 58 5.34 -4.04 7.71
CA PHE A 58 6.60 -3.31 7.53
C PHE A 58 7.71 -3.82 8.45
N VAL A 59 7.40 -4.00 9.74
CA VAL A 59 8.37 -4.52 10.72
C VAL A 59 8.82 -5.93 10.33
N SER A 60 7.88 -6.80 9.94
CA SER A 60 8.21 -8.17 9.53
C SER A 60 9.07 -8.20 8.26
N ALA A 61 8.74 -7.37 7.26
CA ALA A 61 9.49 -7.29 6.01
C ALA A 61 10.93 -6.80 6.24
N MET A 62 11.11 -5.74 7.04
CA MET A 62 12.44 -5.23 7.37
C MET A 62 13.24 -6.19 8.23
N GLY A 63 12.61 -6.83 9.22
CA GLY A 63 13.25 -7.88 10.03
C GLY A 63 13.73 -9.04 9.17
N ALA A 64 12.89 -9.56 8.28
CA ALA A 64 13.27 -10.62 7.35
C ALA A 64 14.42 -10.20 6.42
N LYS A 65 14.40 -8.97 5.91
CA LYS A 65 15.48 -8.41 5.08
C LYS A 65 16.80 -8.35 5.84
N MET A 66 16.80 -7.87 7.08
CA MET A 66 18.00 -7.79 7.93
C MET A 66 18.56 -9.18 8.26
N VAL A 67 17.71 -10.12 8.66
CA VAL A 67 18.11 -11.51 8.95
C VAL A 67 18.72 -12.17 7.70
N THR A 68 18.12 -11.94 6.54
CA THR A 68 18.62 -12.46 5.26
C THR A 68 19.99 -11.87 4.94
N ALA A 69 20.19 -10.56 5.12
CA ALA A 69 21.48 -9.91 4.88
C ALA A 69 22.59 -10.45 5.80
N VAL A 70 22.29 -10.71 7.08
CA VAL A 70 23.24 -11.34 8.01
C VAL A 70 23.61 -12.74 7.54
N LYS A 71 22.61 -13.57 7.18
CA LYS A 71 22.84 -14.95 6.70
C LYS A 71 23.63 -15.01 5.40
N GLN A 72 23.50 -13.99 4.54
CA GLN A 72 24.18 -13.91 3.25
C GLN A 72 25.52 -13.16 3.32
N GLY A 73 25.91 -12.62 4.48
CA GLY A 73 27.12 -11.82 4.61
C GLY A 73 27.07 -10.49 3.85
N THR A 74 25.87 -10.00 3.49
CA THR A 74 25.64 -8.75 2.75
C THR A 74 25.19 -7.61 3.64
N ALA A 75 25.26 -7.77 4.97
CA ALA A 75 24.93 -6.73 5.92
C ALA A 75 25.94 -5.57 5.82
N THR A 76 25.48 -4.41 5.34
CA THR A 76 26.27 -3.17 5.31
C THR A 76 25.97 -2.32 6.56
N ALA A 77 26.96 -1.55 7.02
CA ALA A 77 26.77 -0.58 8.10
C ALA A 77 25.64 0.41 7.76
N GLN A 78 24.78 0.68 8.74
CA GLN A 78 23.65 1.60 8.58
C GLN A 78 24.19 3.02 8.43
N ALA A 79 23.93 3.67 7.29
CA ALA A 79 24.30 5.06 7.07
C ALA A 79 23.47 5.98 7.99
N ASP A 80 24.12 6.99 8.56
CA ASP A 80 23.52 7.98 9.45
C ASP A 80 22.24 8.57 8.82
N SER A 81 21.11 8.41 9.50
CA SER A 81 19.81 8.83 9.00
C SER A 81 19.65 10.34 9.13
N THR A 82 19.80 11.06 8.02
CA THR A 82 19.10 12.34 7.85
C THR A 82 17.72 11.99 7.29
N SER A 83 16.68 11.95 8.13
CA SER A 83 15.30 11.71 7.67
C SER A 83 14.67 13.01 7.19
N PRO A 84 14.20 13.11 5.93
CA PRO A 84 13.30 14.17 5.49
C PRO A 84 11.81 13.75 5.57
N TYR A 85 11.52 12.58 6.11
CA TYR A 85 10.17 12.17 6.55
C TYR A 85 10.02 12.39 8.06
#